data_AF-A0A376TL20-F1
#
_entry.id   AF-A0A376TL20-F1
#
_cell.length_a   1.000
_cell.length_b   1.000
_cell.length_c   1.000
_cell.angle_alpha   90.00
_cell.angle_beta   90.00
_cell.angle_gamma   90.00
#
_symmetry.space_group_name_H-M   'P 1'
#
loop_
_entity.id
_entity.type
_entity.pdbx_description
1 polymer ?
#
loop_
_entity_poly.entity_id
_entity_poly.type
_entity_poly.pdbx_seq_one_letter_code
_entity_poly.pdbx_strand_id
1 'polypeptide(L)' 'MAITVDVEVASDTPHPARIGLNCQLAQVAERVNWLGLGPQENYPDRLTAACFDRWDLPLSDMYTRTSSRAKTVCAAGRAN' A
#
# COMPACT_ATOMS: atom_id res chain seq x y z
N MET A 1 16.87 11.27 -8.67
CA MET A 1 16.97 10.77 -7.28
C MET A 1 16.84 9.27 -7.33
N ALA A 2 17.82 8.53 -6.83
CA ALA A 2 17.84 7.07 -6.86
C ALA A 2 18.06 6.55 -5.43
N ILE A 3 17.36 5.47 -5.08
CA ILE A 3 17.52 4.76 -3.81
C ILE A 3 17.90 3.33 -4.18
N THR A 4 19.05 2.86 -3.69
CA THR A 4 19.51 1.48 -3.86
C THR A 4 19.37 0.76 -2.52
N VAL A 5 18.74 -0.41 -2.53
CA VAL A 5 18.48 -1.22 -1.33
C VAL A 5 18.75 -2.67 -1.66
N ASP A 6 19.62 -3.29 -0.86
CA ASP A 6 19.92 -4.71 -0.90
C ASP A 6 19.35 -5.38 0.36
N VAL A 7 18.73 -6.54 0.18
CA VAL A 7 18.10 -7.30 1.27
C VAL A 7 18.55 -8.75 1.19
N GLU A 8 19.10 -9.25 2.30
CA GLU A 8 19.39 -10.67 2.50
C GLU A 8 18.46 -11.23 3.57
N VAL A 9 17.83 -12.37 3.28
CA VAL A 9 16.96 -13.08 4.23
C VAL A 9 17.72 -14.28 4.77
N ALA A 10 17.95 -14.31 6.07
CA ALA A 10 18.62 -15.43 6.73
C ALA A 10 17.74 -16.69 6.71
N SER A 11 18.34 -17.84 6.37
CA SER A 11 17.63 -19.11 6.16
C SER A 11 17.04 -19.74 7.42
N ASP A 12 17.55 -19.35 8.59
CA ASP A 12 17.13 -19.82 9.91
C ASP A 12 16.04 -18.94 10.54
N THR A 13 15.55 -17.93 9.80
CA THR A 13 14.44 -17.07 10.22
C THR A 13 13.13 -17.47 9.53
N PRO A 14 11.96 -17.32 10.19
CA PRO A 14 10.68 -17.46 9.52
C PRO A 14 10.56 -16.50 8.32
N HIS A 15 9.94 -16.95 7.23
CA HIS A 15 9.77 -16.12 6.04
C HIS A 15 9.06 -14.80 6.37
N PRO A 16 9.63 -13.64 6.00
CA PRO A 16 9.01 -12.35 6.28
C PRO A 16 7.71 -12.20 5.50
N ALA A 17 6.73 -11.51 6.09
CA ALA A 17 5.45 -11.29 5.44
C ALA A 17 5.57 -10.42 4.16
N ARG A 18 6.54 -9.48 4.14
CA ARG A 18 6.79 -8.56 3.01
C ARG A 18 8.25 -8.13 3.00
N ILE A 19 8.78 -7.86 1.80
CA ILE A 19 10.06 -7.17 1.60
C ILE A 19 9.75 -5.95 0.71
N GLY A 20 10.12 -4.76 1.16
CA GLY A 20 9.84 -3.49 0.47
C GLY A 20 10.13 -2.28 1.33
N LEU A 21 9.84 -1.08 0.81
CA LEU A 21 10.07 0.19 1.49
C LEU A 21 8.75 0.86 1.84
N ASN A 22 8.73 1.61 2.95
CA ASN A 22 7.66 2.52 3.30
C ASN A 22 8.20 3.92 3.59
N CYS A 23 7.38 4.93 3.35
CA CYS A 23 7.64 6.29 3.81
C CYS A 23 6.30 7.00 4.04
N GLN A 24 6.32 8.07 4.82
CA GLN A 24 5.19 8.96 4.96
C GLN A 24 5.40 10.16 4.03
N LEU A 25 4.62 10.23 2.96
CA LEU A 25 4.61 11.39 2.08
C LEU A 25 3.97 12.57 2.80
N ALA A 26 4.53 13.77 2.60
CA ALA A 26 3.91 15.00 3.10
C ALA A 26 2.61 15.35 2.36
N GLN A 27 2.48 14.90 1.12
CA GLN A 27 1.30 15.14 0.28
C GLN A 27 0.16 14.16 0.62
N VAL A 28 -1.06 14.69 0.67
CA VAL A 28 -2.30 13.91 0.63
C VAL A 28 -3.02 14.27 -0.66
N ALA A 29 -2.94 13.41 -1.67
CA ALA A 29 -3.62 13.59 -2.95
C ALA A 29 -5.04 13.01 -2.90
N GLU A 30 -5.96 13.57 -3.67
CA GLU A 30 -7.35 13.08 -3.74
C GLU A 30 -7.48 11.78 -4.55
N ARG A 31 -6.56 11.54 -5.48
CA ARG A 31 -6.61 10.44 -6.45
C ARG A 31 -5.31 9.68 -6.53
N VAL A 32 -5.43 8.39 -6.85
CA VAL A 32 -4.31 7.48 -7.09
C VAL A 32 -4.49 6.87 -8.48
N ASN A 33 -3.43 6.95 -9.28
CA ASN A 33 -3.40 6.44 -10.65
C ASN A 33 -2.24 5.43 -10.78
N TRP A 34 -2.52 4.26 -11.35
CA TRP A 34 -1.49 3.24 -11.59
C TRP A 34 -1.79 2.42 -12.85
N LEU A 35 -0.73 1.86 -13.44
CA LEU A 35 -0.83 0.84 -14.49
C LEU A 35 -0.53 -0.50 -13.84
N GLY A 36 -1.52 -1.40 -13.78
CA GLY A 36 -1.36 -2.68 -13.09
C GLY A 36 -2.68 -3.40 -12.83
N LEU A 37 -2.64 -4.38 -11.92
CA LEU A 37 -3.81 -5.14 -11.51
C LEU A 37 -4.75 -4.30 -10.65
N GLY A 38 -6.05 -4.38 -10.93
CA GLY A 38 -7.09 -3.64 -10.21
C GLY A 38 -8.50 -3.98 -10.68
N PRO A 39 -9.52 -3.18 -10.33
CA PRO A 39 -9.41 -1.95 -9.51
C PRO A 39 -9.35 -2.22 -8.00
N GLN A 40 -9.78 -3.40 -7.56
CA GLN A 40 -9.93 -3.73 -6.14
C GLN A 40 -8.64 -4.30 -5.53
N GLU A 41 -8.59 -4.32 -4.20
CA GLU A 41 -7.53 -4.95 -3.40
C GLU A 41 -7.27 -6.40 -3.83
N ASN A 42 -6.02 -6.72 -4.18
CA ASN A 42 -5.58 -8.04 -4.61
C ASN A 42 -4.21 -8.40 -4.01
N TYR A 43 -3.96 -9.70 -3.83
CA TYR A 43 -2.73 -10.28 -3.26
C TYR A 43 -2.24 -11.47 -4.10
N PRO A 44 -0.98 -11.92 -3.96
CA PRO A 44 -0.42 -13.02 -4.79
C PRO A 44 -1.28 -14.29 -4.85
N ASP A 45 -1.96 -14.62 -3.76
CA ASP A 45 -2.87 -15.76 -3.62
C ASP A 45 -4.33 -15.45 -4.02
N ARG A 46 -4.67 -14.17 -4.25
CA ARG A 46 -6.02 -13.68 -4.57
C ARG A 46 -5.97 -12.50 -5.54
N LEU A 47 -5.68 -12.78 -6.80
CA LEU A 47 -5.60 -11.78 -7.88
C LEU A 47 -6.29 -12.16 -9.19
N THR A 48 -6.90 -13.34 -9.28
CA THR A 48 -7.45 -13.89 -10.54
C THR A 48 -8.60 -13.08 -11.12
N ALA A 49 -9.32 -12.33 -10.29
CA ALA A 49 -10.40 -11.44 -10.73
C ALA A 49 -9.92 -10.04 -11.13
N ALA A 50 -8.65 -9.69 -10.88
CA ALA A 50 -8.10 -8.38 -11.19
C ALA A 50 -7.69 -8.31 -12.67
N CYS A 51 -8.00 -7.19 -13.32
CA CYS A 51 -7.58 -6.92 -14.70
C CYS A 51 -6.35 -6.01 -14.71
N PHE A 52 -5.47 -6.22 -15.68
CA PHE A 52 -4.35 -5.31 -15.95
C PHE A 52 -4.82 -4.15 -16.82
N ASP A 53 -4.82 -2.93 -16.28
CA ASP A 53 -5.20 -1.71 -17.00
C ASP A 53 -4.61 -0.47 -16.32
N ARG A 54 -4.89 0.70 -16.89
CA ARG A 54 -4.70 2.00 -16.24
C ARG A 54 -5.91 2.30 -15.35
N TRP A 55 -5.70 2.26 -14.04
CA TRP A 55 -6.71 2.58 -13.05
C TRP A 55 -6.51 4.00 -12.51
N ASP A 56 -7.63 4.66 -12.20
CA ASP A 56 -7.67 5.99 -11.59
C ASP A 56 -8.83 6.07 -10.60
N LEU A 57 -8.53 6.08 -9.29
CA LEU A 57 -9.53 6.02 -8.22
C LEU A 57 -9.27 7.07 -7.12
N PRO A 58 -10.30 7.47 -6.35
CA PRO A 58 -10.11 8.27 -5.15
C PRO A 58 -9.20 7.58 -4.13
N LEU A 59 -8.44 8.36 -3.35
CA LEU A 59 -7.57 7.83 -2.29
C LEU A 59 -8.36 7.01 -1.25
N SER A 60 -9.64 7.35 -1.02
CA SER A 60 -10.53 6.60 -0.12
C SER A 60 -10.70 5.14 -0.49
N ASP A 61 -10.61 4.81 -1.78
CA ASP A 61 -10.89 3.48 -2.32
C ASP A 61 -9.66 2.57 -2.20
N MET A 62 -8.49 3.13 -1.88
CA MET A 62 -7.26 2.37 -1.62
C MET A 62 -7.22 1.73 -0.23
N TYR A 63 -8.29 1.88 0.56
CA TYR A 63 -8.42 1.33 1.91
C TYR A 63 -9.69 0.48 2.06
N THR A 64 -9.50 -0.83 2.23
CA THR A 64 -10.60 -1.73 2.59
C THR A 64 -10.80 -1.73 4.11
N ARG A 65 -11.98 -1.32 4.56
CA ARG A 65 -12.33 -1.36 5.98
C ARG A 65 -12.62 -2.81 6.40
N THR A 66 -11.74 -3.38 7.22
CA THR A 66 -12.02 -4.62 7.95
C THR A 66 -12.58 -4.31 9.34
N SER A 67 -13.50 -5.13 9.83
CA SER A 67 -14.20 -4.91 11.11
C SER A 67 -13.28 -4.89 12.33
N SER A 68 -12.11 -5.52 12.25
CA SER A 68 -11.12 -5.62 13.32
C SER A 68 -10.19 -4.40 13.45
N ARG A 69 -10.25 -3.43 12.52
CA ARG A 69 -9.37 -2.25 12.53
C ARG A 69 -10.15 -0.97 12.85
N ALA A 70 -10.11 -0.56 14.12
CA ALA A 70 -10.55 0.77 14.53
C ALA A 70 -9.55 1.83 14.00
N LYS A 71 -10.06 2.93 13.43
CA LYS A 71 -9.26 4.08 12.98
C LYS A 71 -8.61 4.73 14.22
N THR A 72 -7.33 4.44 14.50
CA THR A 72 -6.49 5.47 15.11
C THR A 72 -6.05 6.36 13.95
N VAL A 73 -6.89 7.32 13.59
CA VAL A 73 -6.42 8.43 12.77
C VAL A 73 -5.43 9.16 13.65
N CYS A 74 -4.16 9.18 13.24
CA CYS A 74 -3.18 10.10 13.79
C CYS A 74 -3.69 11.51 13.45
N ALA A 75 -4.48 12.09 14.35
CA ALA A 75 -4.73 13.52 14.39
C ALA A 75 -3.44 14.17 14.93
N ALA A 76 -2.39 14.19 14.11
CA ALA A 76 -1.30 15.13 14.31
C ALA A 76 -1.90 16.51 14.05
N GLY A 77 -2.24 17.18 15.15
CA GLY A 77 -2.86 18.49 15.16
C GLY A 77 -2.07 19.49 14.33
N ARG A 78 -2.81 20.39 13.68
CA ARG A 78 -2.27 21.70 13.35
C ARG A 78 -1.91 22.39 14.68
N ALA A 79 -0.66 22.80 14.81
CA ALA A 79 -0.26 23.90 15.66
C ALA A 79 0.84 24.68 14.91
N ASN A 80 0.46 25.91 14.54
CA ASN A 80 1.17 26.98 13.82
C ASN A 80 1.50 26.75 12.35
#